data_AF-A0A2D5RND7-F1
#
_entry.id   AF-A0A2D5RND7-F1
#
_cell.length_a   1.000
_cell.length_b   1.000
_cell.length_c   1.000
_cell.angle_alpha   90.00
_cell.angle_beta   90.00
_cell.angle_gamma   90.00
#
_symmetry.space_group_name_H-M   'P 1'
#
loop_
_entity.id
_entity.type
_entity.pdbx_description
1 polymer ?
#
loop_
_entity_poly.entity_id
_entity_poly.type
_entity_poly.pdbx_seq_one_letter_code
_entity_poly.pdbx_strand_id
1 'polypeptide(L)'
;MLVMLTIIPREGTNEVNVTPAIGRIHSLHQLPTNMREGCRVALSGTPGTGKTTISSLLQSEGFNVLSLEQIADKHNCLGELDASDDSKPIDIELLISILRNAWDIMPENITIIDGHLSHLLPCDHTIILRCKPDILEDRLVKRGYSKGKIQGNVEWELIGSAWNDNEDKDGWLELDTTELTENEVKERVIKWIADDFKPNASDTDIDWIASMEE
;
A
#
# COMPACT_ATOMS: atom_id res chain seq x y z
N MET A 1 17.81 3.35 1.79
CA MET A 1 17.42 1.99 2.22
C MET A 1 16.12 2.17 3.01
N LEU A 2 14.99 1.62 2.55
CA LEU A 2 13.75 1.71 3.34
C LEU A 2 13.92 0.77 4.55
N VAL A 3 13.71 1.29 5.75
CA VAL A 3 13.75 0.50 6.99
C VAL A 3 12.41 -0.20 7.15
N MET A 4 12.43 -1.47 7.56
CA MET A 4 11.20 -2.23 7.82
C MET A 4 10.56 -1.69 9.11
N LEU A 5 9.23 -1.53 9.11
CA LEU A 5 8.47 -1.12 10.29
C LEU A 5 7.78 -2.34 10.90
N THR A 6 7.89 -2.49 12.22
CA THR A 6 7.33 -3.61 12.97
C THR A 6 6.27 -3.10 13.94
N ILE A 7 5.06 -3.65 13.89
CA ILE A 7 3.95 -3.22 14.76
C ILE A 7 4.26 -3.57 16.22
N ILE A 8 4.07 -2.62 17.13
CA ILE A 8 3.99 -2.90 18.56
C ILE A 8 2.52 -3.12 18.98
N PRO A 9 2.17 -4.25 19.62
CA PRO A 9 0.80 -4.53 20.03
C PRO A 9 0.33 -3.62 21.17
N ARG A 10 -0.91 -3.13 21.09
CA ARG A 10 -1.64 -2.40 22.15
C ARG A 10 -2.92 -3.17 22.52
N GLU A 11 -3.46 -2.94 23.72
CA GLU A 11 -4.69 -3.60 24.18
C GLU A 11 -5.97 -2.78 23.81
N GLY A 12 -6.71 -3.19 22.74
CA GLY A 12 -8.16 -2.93 22.43
C GLY A 12 -8.59 -1.49 22.00
N THR A 13 -9.62 -1.19 21.18
CA THR A 13 -10.86 -1.88 20.68
C THR A 13 -11.55 -1.16 19.47
N ASN A 14 -12.12 -1.95 18.52
CA ASN A 14 -13.34 -1.87 17.65
C ASN A 14 -13.78 -0.65 16.76
N GLU A 15 -14.32 -1.02 15.57
CA GLU A 15 -14.75 -0.22 14.39
C GLU A 15 -16.29 -0.01 14.23
N VAL A 16 -16.69 0.87 13.28
CA VAL A 16 -18.04 0.97 12.66
C VAL A 16 -17.94 1.47 11.20
N ASN A 17 -18.83 0.97 10.32
CA ASN A 17 -18.79 0.99 8.85
C ASN A 17 -20.10 1.57 8.22
N VAL A 18 -20.08 2.19 7.01
CA VAL A 18 -21.26 2.44 6.10
C VAL A 18 -20.90 3.02 4.69
N THR A 19 -21.59 2.53 3.62
CA THR A 19 -21.54 2.85 2.14
C THR A 19 -22.94 3.22 1.57
N PRO A 20 -23.24 3.41 0.24
CA PRO A 20 -22.55 4.02 -0.94
C PRO A 20 -23.50 4.87 -1.88
N ALA A 21 -23.02 5.37 -3.06
CA ALA A 21 -23.80 5.50 -4.33
C ALA A 21 -22.96 5.90 -5.60
N ILE A 22 -23.45 5.51 -6.80
CA ILE A 22 -22.76 5.26 -8.10
C ILE A 22 -22.92 6.36 -9.18
N GLY A 23 -21.96 6.55 -10.12
CA GLY A 23 -22.25 7.14 -11.45
C GLY A 23 -21.15 7.38 -12.53
N ARG A 24 -21.12 6.53 -13.58
CA ARG A 24 -20.81 6.70 -15.06
C ARG A 24 -19.47 7.29 -15.60
N ILE A 25 -19.12 6.81 -16.81
CA ILE A 25 -17.79 6.63 -17.48
C ILE A 25 -17.45 7.76 -18.49
N HIS A 26 -16.17 8.16 -18.68
CA HIS A 26 -15.56 8.64 -19.95
C HIS A 26 -14.00 8.79 -19.91
N SER A 27 -13.36 8.88 -21.09
CA SER A 27 -11.94 8.56 -21.41
C SER A 27 -10.88 9.67 -21.20
N LEU A 28 -9.63 9.21 -20.99
CA LEU A 28 -8.45 9.85 -20.35
C LEU A 28 -7.69 11.02 -21.02
N HIS A 29 -8.15 11.65 -22.11
CA HIS A 29 -7.40 12.77 -22.73
C HIS A 29 -7.95 14.18 -22.43
N GLN A 30 -8.93 14.26 -21.53
CA GLN A 30 -9.49 15.50 -21.00
C GLN A 30 -9.87 15.25 -19.54
N LEU A 31 -8.91 15.28 -18.61
CA LEU A 31 -9.28 15.49 -17.22
C LEU A 31 -9.72 16.95 -17.11
N PRO A 32 -11.02 17.26 -16.88
CA PRO A 32 -11.42 18.63 -16.67
C PRO A 32 -10.68 19.16 -15.44
N THR A 33 -10.21 20.40 -15.51
CA THR A 33 -9.71 21.20 -14.37
C THR A 33 -10.78 21.45 -13.29
N ASN A 34 -11.92 20.76 -13.37
CA ASN A 34 -12.92 20.60 -12.34
C ASN A 34 -12.80 19.17 -11.78
N MET A 35 -11.69 18.87 -11.12
CA MET A 35 -11.41 17.54 -10.58
C MET A 35 -11.90 17.47 -9.14
N ARG A 36 -12.81 16.52 -8.91
CA ARG A 36 -12.89 15.53 -7.83
C ARG A 36 -12.19 15.94 -6.52
N GLU A 37 -12.93 15.89 -5.41
CA GLU A 37 -12.36 16.02 -4.06
C GLU A 37 -11.10 15.14 -3.95
N GLY A 38 -10.00 15.69 -3.45
CA GLY A 38 -8.78 14.91 -3.31
C GLY A 38 -8.98 13.80 -2.30
N CYS A 39 -8.22 12.73 -2.43
CA CYS A 39 -8.29 11.57 -1.55
C CYS A 39 -6.89 11.07 -1.19
N ARG A 40 -6.84 10.11 -0.26
CA ARG A 40 -5.62 9.44 0.19
C ARG A 40 -5.65 8.00 -0.32
N VAL A 41 -4.57 7.60 -0.98
CA VAL A 41 -4.42 6.26 -1.54
C VAL A 41 -3.24 5.57 -0.87
N ALA A 42 -3.48 4.49 -0.13
CA ALA A 42 -2.43 3.66 0.41
C ALA A 42 -1.72 2.92 -0.72
N LEU A 43 -0.38 2.97 -0.77
CA LEU A 43 0.44 2.11 -1.62
C LEU A 43 1.20 1.15 -0.72
N SER A 44 0.75 -0.09 -0.69
CA SER A 44 1.15 -1.13 0.25
C SER A 44 1.64 -2.39 -0.48
N GLY A 45 2.01 -3.42 0.28
CA GLY A 45 2.60 -4.67 -0.17
C GLY A 45 3.88 -4.99 0.60
N THR A 46 4.38 -6.22 0.47
CA THR A 46 5.56 -6.70 1.17
C THR A 46 6.82 -5.86 0.85
N PRO A 47 7.73 -5.60 1.79
CA PRO A 47 9.04 -5.02 1.48
C PRO A 47 9.71 -5.75 0.31
N GLY A 48 10.06 -5.04 -0.76
CA GLY A 48 10.66 -5.63 -1.98
C GLY A 48 9.74 -5.66 -3.21
N THR A 49 8.42 -5.44 -3.04
CA THR A 49 7.45 -5.49 -4.16
C THR A 49 7.52 -4.31 -5.13
N GLY A 50 8.11 -3.18 -4.73
CA GLY A 50 8.36 -2.04 -5.63
C GLY A 50 7.66 -0.72 -5.26
N LYS A 51 6.97 -0.65 -4.11
CA LYS A 51 6.21 0.54 -3.65
C LYS A 51 6.94 1.87 -3.86
N THR A 52 8.15 2.02 -3.34
CA THR A 52 8.91 3.28 -3.42
C THR A 52 9.31 3.67 -4.84
N THR A 53 9.54 2.69 -5.69
CA THR A 53 9.78 2.93 -7.12
C THR A 53 8.52 3.48 -7.77
N ILE A 54 7.38 2.83 -7.54
CA ILE A 54 6.09 3.24 -8.10
C ILE A 54 5.65 4.60 -7.54
N SER A 55 5.80 4.85 -6.23
CA SER A 55 5.47 6.14 -5.61
C SER A 55 6.31 7.27 -6.20
N SER A 56 7.60 7.04 -6.47
CA SER A 56 8.49 8.02 -7.11
C SER A 56 8.08 8.33 -8.57
N LEU A 57 7.65 7.32 -9.31
CA LEU A 57 7.09 7.50 -10.66
C LEU A 57 5.78 8.28 -10.62
N LEU A 58 4.86 7.95 -9.71
CA LEU A 58 3.61 8.69 -9.52
C LEU A 58 3.87 10.15 -9.10
N GLN A 59 4.87 10.40 -8.25
CA GLN A 59 5.27 11.76 -7.91
C GLN A 59 5.69 12.57 -9.14
N SER A 60 6.40 11.92 -10.08
CA SER A 60 6.83 12.53 -11.35
C SER A 60 5.65 12.85 -12.29
N GLU A 61 4.52 12.14 -12.13
CA GLU A 61 3.26 12.37 -12.86
C GLU A 61 2.37 13.42 -12.17
N GLY A 62 2.84 14.04 -11.07
CA GLY A 62 2.17 15.15 -10.40
C GLY A 62 1.33 14.77 -9.17
N PHE A 63 1.40 13.52 -8.72
CA PHE A 63 0.73 13.11 -7.48
C PHE A 63 1.51 13.60 -6.24
N ASN A 64 0.78 13.96 -5.18
CA ASN A 64 1.40 14.16 -3.88
C ASN A 64 1.80 12.79 -3.31
N VAL A 65 3.00 12.69 -2.73
CA VAL A 65 3.47 11.43 -2.12
C VAL A 65 4.00 11.73 -0.72
N LEU A 66 3.51 10.96 0.25
CA LEU A 66 3.98 10.98 1.63
C LEU A 66 4.46 9.57 2.02
N SER A 67 5.52 9.50 2.82
CA SER A 67 5.99 8.24 3.38
C SER A 67 5.28 7.94 4.70
N LEU A 68 4.85 6.70 4.91
CA LEU A 68 4.35 6.22 6.20
C LEU A 68 5.37 6.45 7.32
N GLU A 69 6.66 6.20 7.08
CA GLU A 69 7.73 6.40 8.08
C GLU A 69 7.79 7.86 8.53
N GLN A 70 7.72 8.80 7.58
CA GLN A 70 7.75 10.24 7.87
C GLN A 70 6.49 10.71 8.62
N ILE A 71 5.32 10.14 8.28
CA ILE A 71 4.07 10.43 8.98
C ILE A 71 4.15 9.91 10.43
N ALA A 72 4.64 8.69 10.63
CA ALA A 72 4.80 8.09 11.95
C ALA A 72 5.79 8.88 12.82
N ASP A 73 6.94 9.26 12.25
CA ASP A 73 7.97 10.08 12.93
C ASP A 73 7.41 11.43 13.36
N LYS A 74 6.71 12.14 12.45
CA LYS A 74 6.06 13.43 12.74
C LYS A 74 5.08 13.36 13.91
N HIS A 75 4.42 12.22 14.10
CA HIS A 75 3.46 12.00 15.17
C HIS A 75 4.03 11.26 16.38
N ASN A 76 5.36 11.11 16.48
CA ASN A 76 6.07 10.39 17.55
C ASN A 76 5.56 8.94 17.74
N CYS A 77 5.16 8.30 16.64
CA CYS A 77 4.70 6.90 16.62
C CYS A 77 5.79 5.94 16.13
N LEU A 78 6.99 6.44 15.83
CA LEU A 78 8.13 5.66 15.37
C LEU A 78 9.17 5.54 16.49
N GLY A 79 9.60 4.33 16.80
CA GLY A 79 10.67 4.08 17.76
C GLY A 79 12.06 4.04 17.14
N GLU A 80 13.05 3.78 17.98
CA GLU A 80 14.46 3.66 17.59
C GLU A 80 14.73 2.40 16.76
N LEU A 81 15.80 2.44 15.96
CA LEU A 81 16.23 1.28 15.18
C LEU A 81 16.63 0.12 16.10
N ASP A 82 15.97 -1.03 15.94
CA ASP A 82 16.36 -2.29 16.58
C ASP A 82 17.50 -2.93 15.78
N ALA A 83 18.67 -3.02 16.39
CA ALA A 83 19.86 -3.59 15.77
C ALA A 83 19.78 -5.12 15.57
N SER A 84 18.83 -5.80 16.24
CA SER A 84 18.69 -7.25 16.14
C SER A 84 18.04 -7.70 14.82
N ASP A 85 17.15 -6.89 14.27
CA ASP A 85 16.42 -7.20 13.02
C ASP A 85 16.45 -6.06 11.97
N ASP A 86 17.15 -4.96 12.26
CA ASP A 86 17.28 -3.78 11.40
C ASP A 86 15.90 -3.21 11.01
N SER A 87 15.00 -3.14 12.01
CA SER A 87 13.65 -2.59 11.88
C SER A 87 13.42 -1.45 12.87
N LYS A 88 12.42 -0.61 12.61
CA LYS A 88 11.93 0.37 13.57
C LYS A 88 10.55 -0.05 14.07
N PRO A 89 10.30 -0.12 15.38
CA PRO A 89 8.97 -0.37 15.87
C PRO A 89 8.06 0.83 15.57
N ILE A 90 6.81 0.56 15.21
CA ILE A 90 5.76 1.57 14.96
C ILE A 90 4.53 1.31 15.81
N ASP A 91 4.06 2.34 16.51
CA ASP A 91 2.78 2.35 17.20
C ASP A 91 1.64 2.64 16.21
N ILE A 92 1.27 1.63 15.43
CA ILE A 92 0.30 1.80 14.34
C ILE A 92 -1.09 2.16 14.87
N GLU A 93 -1.51 1.62 16.01
CA GLU A 93 -2.80 1.92 16.63
C GLU A 93 -2.87 3.38 17.11
N LEU A 94 -1.80 3.87 17.76
CA LEU A 94 -1.70 5.29 18.09
C LEU A 94 -1.81 6.14 16.82
N LEU A 95 -1.05 5.77 15.79
CA LEU A 95 -1.01 6.54 14.56
C LEU A 95 -2.39 6.61 13.90
N ILE A 96 -3.09 5.49 13.78
CA ILE A 96 -4.47 5.43 13.26
C ILE A 96 -5.38 6.35 14.10
N SER A 97 -5.31 6.28 15.42
CA SER A 97 -6.16 7.10 16.30
C SER A 97 -5.93 8.61 16.13
N ILE A 98 -4.69 9.03 15.91
CA ILE A 98 -4.32 10.42 15.64
C ILE A 98 -4.84 10.83 14.26
N LEU A 99 -4.60 10.00 13.25
CA LEU A 99 -4.91 10.32 11.86
C LEU A 99 -6.41 10.35 11.60
N ARG A 100 -7.23 9.51 12.24
CA ARG A 100 -8.71 9.58 12.11
C ARG A 100 -9.25 10.97 12.39
N ASN A 101 -8.67 11.70 13.34
CA ASN A 101 -9.06 13.09 13.60
C ASN A 101 -8.35 14.08 12.68
N ALA A 102 -7.06 13.89 12.41
CA ALA A 102 -6.26 14.83 11.62
C ALA A 102 -6.61 14.80 10.11
N TRP A 103 -7.20 13.70 9.63
CA TRP A 103 -7.52 13.45 8.22
C TRP A 103 -9.01 13.52 7.91
N ASP A 104 -9.83 14.00 8.85
CA ASP A 104 -11.27 14.23 8.68
C ASP A 104 -11.59 15.16 7.49
N ILE A 105 -10.67 16.07 7.16
CA ILE A 105 -10.75 16.91 5.96
C ILE A 105 -10.03 16.21 4.80
N MET A 106 -10.73 16.07 3.69
CA MET A 106 -10.17 15.57 2.43
C MET A 106 -9.05 16.48 1.91
N PRO A 107 -7.94 15.92 1.40
CA PRO A 107 -6.89 16.73 0.80
C PRO A 107 -7.41 17.42 -0.47
N GLU A 108 -6.76 18.51 -0.89
CA GLU A 108 -7.12 19.20 -2.15
C GLU A 108 -6.81 18.35 -3.39
N ASN A 109 -5.81 17.47 -3.30
CA ASN A 109 -5.32 16.63 -4.39
C ASN A 109 -5.12 15.19 -3.91
N ILE A 110 -5.09 14.26 -4.86
CA ILE A 110 -4.77 12.85 -4.58
C ILE A 110 -3.39 12.74 -3.95
N THR A 111 -3.31 12.07 -2.81
CA THR A 111 -2.09 11.87 -2.03
C THR A 111 -1.82 10.39 -1.84
N ILE A 112 -0.71 9.91 -2.39
CA ILE A 112 -0.23 8.53 -2.26
C ILE A 112 0.54 8.39 -0.94
N ILE A 113 0.21 7.37 -0.16
CA ILE A 113 0.92 7.04 1.09
C ILE A 113 1.78 5.78 0.88
N ASP A 114 3.09 5.97 0.74
CA ASP A 114 4.06 4.89 0.51
C ASP A 114 4.49 4.23 1.83
N GLY A 115 4.19 2.93 1.98
CA GLY A 115 4.66 2.11 3.11
C GLY A 115 4.02 0.73 3.13
N HIS A 116 4.72 -0.31 3.61
CA HIS A 116 4.16 -1.68 3.64
C HIS A 116 3.01 -1.86 4.64
N LEU A 117 2.82 -0.92 5.57
CA LEU A 117 1.68 -0.87 6.49
C LEU A 117 0.70 0.28 6.16
N SER A 118 0.84 0.94 5.01
CA SER A 118 0.00 2.10 4.67
C SER A 118 -1.48 1.74 4.53
N HIS A 119 -1.77 0.48 4.16
CA HIS A 119 -3.12 -0.10 4.11
C HIS A 119 -3.86 -0.11 5.45
N LEU A 120 -3.15 0.01 6.59
CA LEU A 120 -3.76 0.10 7.92
C LEU A 120 -4.19 1.53 8.29
N LEU A 121 -3.72 2.54 7.55
CA LEU A 121 -4.09 3.93 7.81
C LEU A 121 -5.50 4.22 7.29
N PRO A 122 -6.19 5.26 7.79
CA PRO A 122 -7.50 5.67 7.29
C PRO A 122 -7.38 6.38 5.93
N CYS A 123 -6.94 5.63 4.91
CA CYS A 123 -6.94 6.04 3.51
C CYS A 123 -8.28 5.71 2.85
N ASP A 124 -8.63 6.43 1.80
CA ASP A 124 -9.89 6.25 1.08
C ASP A 124 -9.83 5.04 0.12
N HIS A 125 -8.64 4.77 -0.40
CA HIS A 125 -8.38 3.69 -1.34
C HIS A 125 -7.04 3.00 -1.07
N THR A 126 -6.90 1.77 -1.54
CA THR A 126 -5.71 0.94 -1.27
C THR A 126 -5.20 0.25 -2.54
N ILE A 127 -3.90 0.34 -2.76
CA ILE A 127 -3.16 -0.40 -3.78
C ILE A 127 -2.25 -1.40 -3.06
N ILE A 128 -2.36 -2.68 -3.38
CA ILE A 128 -1.47 -3.73 -2.90
C ILE A 128 -0.59 -4.19 -4.06
N LEU A 129 0.72 -3.95 -3.96
CA LEU A 129 1.68 -4.53 -4.89
C LEU A 129 2.15 -5.89 -4.38
N ARG A 130 1.90 -6.93 -5.17
CA ARG A 130 2.31 -8.32 -4.94
C ARG A 130 3.49 -8.68 -5.83
N CYS A 131 4.25 -9.71 -5.46
CA CYS A 131 5.37 -10.23 -6.26
C CYS A 131 5.60 -11.69 -5.91
N LYS A 132 5.87 -12.54 -6.92
CA LYS A 132 6.15 -13.96 -6.69
C LYS A 132 7.26 -14.14 -5.64
N PRO A 133 7.09 -15.06 -4.67
CA PRO A 133 8.03 -15.25 -3.55
C PRO A 133 9.50 -15.47 -3.94
N ASP A 134 9.77 -16.21 -5.03
CA ASP A 134 11.11 -16.47 -5.54
C ASP A 134 11.79 -15.21 -6.11
N ILE A 135 11.05 -14.42 -6.89
CA ILE A 135 11.52 -13.12 -7.41
C ILE A 135 11.70 -12.12 -6.27
N LEU A 136 10.81 -12.14 -5.28
CA LEU A 136 10.92 -11.30 -4.08
C LEU A 136 12.19 -11.63 -3.28
N GLU A 137 12.48 -12.92 -3.09
CA GLU A 137 13.70 -13.39 -2.43
C GLU A 137 14.94 -12.81 -3.10
N ASP A 138 15.06 -12.92 -4.43
CA ASP A 138 16.17 -12.36 -5.20
C ASP A 138 16.33 -10.85 -5.00
N ARG A 139 15.22 -10.10 -4.96
CA ARG A 139 15.23 -8.66 -4.71
C ARG A 139 15.73 -8.34 -3.31
N LEU A 140 15.33 -9.13 -2.30
CA LEU A 140 15.74 -8.93 -0.91
C LEU A 140 17.20 -9.34 -0.65
N VAL A 141 17.70 -10.39 -1.31
CA VAL A 141 19.13 -10.75 -1.32
C VAL A 141 19.97 -9.59 -1.85
N LYS A 142 19.58 -9.00 -2.99
CA LYS A 142 20.28 -7.85 -3.59
C LYS A 142 20.26 -6.61 -2.68
N ARG A 143 19.27 -6.49 -1.81
CA ARG A 143 19.20 -5.43 -0.77
C ARG A 143 20.09 -5.70 0.44
N GLY A 144 20.69 -6.88 0.55
CA GLY A 144 21.59 -7.24 1.63
C GLY A 144 20.89 -7.62 2.93
N TYR A 145 19.61 -8.03 2.88
CA TYR A 145 18.90 -8.49 4.06
C TYR A 145 19.48 -9.79 4.60
N SER A 146 19.35 -10.01 5.91
CA SER A 146 19.75 -11.28 6.53
C SER A 146 18.83 -12.42 6.07
N LYS A 147 19.32 -13.66 6.07
CA LYS A 147 18.52 -14.83 5.65
C LYS A 147 17.18 -14.94 6.39
N GLY A 148 17.19 -14.73 7.72
CA GLY A 148 15.96 -14.76 8.52
C GLY A 148 14.97 -13.67 8.13
N LYS A 149 15.45 -12.45 7.87
CA LYS A 149 14.61 -11.33 7.43
C LYS A 149 14.05 -11.56 6.02
N ILE A 150 14.86 -12.11 5.12
CA ILE A 150 14.42 -12.52 3.78
C ILE A 150 13.29 -13.54 3.90
N GLN A 151 13.54 -14.65 4.61
CA GLN A 151 12.57 -15.72 4.80
C GLN A 151 11.26 -15.19 5.39
N GLY A 152 11.31 -14.37 6.44
CA GLY A 152 10.09 -13.81 7.05
C GLY A 152 9.27 -12.94 6.09
N ASN A 153 9.93 -12.15 5.21
CA ASN A 153 9.21 -11.36 4.20
C ASN A 153 8.66 -12.23 3.07
N VAL A 154 9.40 -13.25 2.63
CA VAL A 154 8.96 -14.19 1.59
C VAL A 154 7.76 -15.01 2.08
N GLU A 155 7.80 -15.51 3.31
CA GLU A 155 6.68 -16.22 3.95
C GLU A 155 5.46 -15.32 4.11
N TRP A 156 5.65 -14.06 4.52
CA TRP A 156 4.57 -13.08 4.59
C TRP A 156 3.88 -12.87 3.24
N GLU A 157 4.65 -12.69 2.18
CA GLU A 157 4.12 -12.54 0.82
C GLU A 157 3.39 -13.80 0.35
N LEU A 158 3.97 -14.97 0.62
CA LEU A 158 3.42 -16.29 0.26
C LEU A 158 2.06 -16.53 0.91
N ILE A 159 1.92 -16.23 2.21
CA ILE A 159 0.67 -16.43 2.95
C ILE A 159 -0.42 -15.46 2.45
N GLY A 160 -0.06 -14.20 2.18
CA GLY A 160 -0.97 -13.20 1.58
C GLY A 160 -2.21 -12.80 2.40
N SER A 161 -2.49 -13.44 3.54
CA SER A 161 -3.68 -13.21 4.38
C SER A 161 -3.89 -11.75 4.78
N ALA A 162 -2.80 -11.00 5.02
CA ALA A 162 -2.86 -9.58 5.35
C ALA A 162 -3.54 -8.71 4.27
N TRP A 163 -3.63 -9.21 3.04
CA TRP A 163 -4.29 -8.53 1.91
C TRP A 163 -5.71 -9.05 1.67
N ASN A 164 -6.04 -10.25 2.17
CA ASN A 164 -7.26 -10.99 1.85
C ASN A 164 -8.41 -10.79 2.84
N ASP A 165 -8.13 -10.23 4.03
CA ASP A 165 -9.12 -10.10 5.11
C ASP A 165 -10.15 -8.97 4.91
N ASN A 166 -10.11 -8.25 3.78
CA ASN A 166 -11.07 -7.18 3.52
C ASN A 166 -12.31 -7.70 2.77
N GLU A 167 -13.42 -7.87 3.50
CA GLU A 167 -14.70 -8.37 2.96
C GLU A 167 -15.31 -7.41 1.92
N ASP A 168 -15.00 -6.10 2.00
CA ASP A 168 -15.39 -5.08 1.03
C ASP A 168 -14.18 -4.66 0.17
N LYS A 169 -13.93 -5.37 -0.94
CA LYS A 169 -12.87 -5.05 -1.92
C LYS A 169 -13.13 -3.76 -2.74
N ASP A 170 -14.17 -3.00 -2.41
CA ASP A 170 -14.46 -1.73 -3.07
C ASP A 170 -13.33 -0.73 -2.80
N GLY A 171 -12.78 -0.13 -3.86
CA GLY A 171 -11.66 0.81 -3.74
C GLY A 171 -10.29 0.16 -3.50
N TRP A 172 -10.15 -1.15 -3.73
CA TRP A 172 -8.87 -1.86 -3.71
C TRP A 172 -8.37 -2.20 -5.12
N LEU A 173 -7.05 -2.03 -5.31
CA LEU A 173 -6.33 -2.50 -6.48
C LEU A 173 -5.18 -3.38 -6.03
N GLU A 174 -5.31 -4.68 -6.28
CA GLU A 174 -4.20 -5.62 -6.14
C GLU A 174 -3.50 -5.80 -7.50
N LEU A 175 -2.16 -5.81 -7.50
CA LEU A 175 -1.35 -5.95 -8.72
C LEU A 175 -0.21 -6.93 -8.53
N ASP A 176 -0.16 -7.95 -9.38
CA ASP A 176 1.05 -8.76 -9.56
C ASP A 176 2.10 -7.96 -10.35
N THR A 177 3.21 -7.63 -9.69
CA THR A 177 4.34 -6.89 -10.27
C THR A 177 5.46 -7.79 -10.80
N THR A 178 5.25 -9.11 -10.82
CA THR A 178 6.31 -10.09 -11.11
C THR A 178 6.89 -9.93 -12.50
N GLU A 179 6.03 -9.84 -13.52
CA GLU A 179 6.43 -9.76 -14.93
C GLU A 179 6.21 -8.37 -15.54
N LEU A 180 5.77 -7.41 -14.72
CA LEU A 180 5.49 -6.05 -15.15
C LEU A 180 6.70 -5.15 -14.96
N THR A 181 6.93 -4.27 -15.93
CA THR A 181 7.86 -3.15 -15.78
C THR A 181 7.27 -2.08 -14.87
N GLU A 182 8.15 -1.24 -14.30
CA GLU A 182 7.75 -0.14 -13.41
C GLU A 182 6.76 0.83 -14.09
N ASN A 183 6.93 1.06 -15.40
CA ASN A 183 6.01 1.90 -16.18
C ASN A 183 4.64 1.25 -16.39
N GLU A 184 4.58 -0.05 -16.65
CA GLU A 184 3.30 -0.76 -16.81
C GLU A 184 2.52 -0.75 -15.48
N VAL A 185 3.19 -0.97 -14.35
CA VAL A 185 2.57 -0.88 -13.02
C VAL A 185 2.04 0.54 -12.78
N LYS A 186 2.86 1.57 -13.03
CA LYS A 186 2.46 2.98 -12.92
C LYS A 186 1.23 3.30 -13.78
N GLU A 187 1.22 2.87 -15.04
CA GLU A 187 0.10 3.11 -15.96
C GLU A 187 -1.18 2.42 -15.50
N ARG A 188 -1.10 1.19 -14.98
CA ARG A 188 -2.25 0.50 -14.37
C ARG A 188 -2.80 1.27 -13.17
N VAL A 189 -1.94 1.76 -12.29
CA VAL A 189 -2.35 2.59 -11.14
C VAL A 189 -3.04 3.88 -11.59
N ILE A 190 -2.44 4.63 -12.52
CA ILE A 190 -3.03 5.88 -13.03
C ILE A 190 -4.37 5.63 -13.70
N LYS A 191 -4.47 4.56 -14.50
CA LYS A 191 -5.73 4.18 -15.15
C LYS A 191 -6.81 3.87 -14.12
N TRP A 192 -6.47 3.13 -13.06
CA TRP A 192 -7.40 2.79 -12.00
C TRP A 192 -7.89 4.03 -11.23
N ILE A 193 -6.98 4.94 -10.87
CA ILE A 193 -7.33 6.23 -10.26
C ILE A 193 -8.26 7.05 -11.17
N ALA A 194 -7.94 7.10 -12.47
CA ALA A 194 -8.74 7.84 -13.44
C ALA A 194 -10.15 7.25 -13.64
N ASP A 195 -10.27 5.93 -13.55
CA ASP A 195 -11.55 5.21 -13.62
C ASP A 195 -12.31 5.16 -12.28
N ASP A 196 -12.01 6.11 -11.38
CA ASP A 196 -12.75 6.32 -10.14
C ASP A 196 -12.64 5.13 -9.19
N PHE A 197 -11.45 4.54 -9.13
CA PHE A 197 -11.08 3.48 -8.17
C PHE A 197 -11.94 2.21 -8.28
N LYS A 198 -12.57 1.98 -9.44
CA LYS A 198 -13.42 0.82 -9.65
C LYS A 198 -12.65 -0.48 -9.48
N PRO A 199 -13.26 -1.51 -8.87
CA PRO A 199 -12.66 -2.84 -8.81
C PRO A 199 -12.34 -3.33 -10.22
N ASN A 200 -11.09 -3.71 -10.47
CA ASN A 200 -10.75 -4.43 -11.68
C ASN A 200 -11.12 -5.90 -11.48
N ALA A 201 -12.05 -6.40 -12.29
CA ALA A 201 -12.57 -7.77 -12.20
C ALA A 201 -11.52 -8.88 -12.45
N SER A 202 -10.26 -8.55 -12.76
CA SER A 202 -9.23 -9.50 -13.20
C SER A 202 -8.06 -9.73 -12.24
N ASP A 203 -7.81 -8.86 -11.26
CA ASP A 203 -6.49 -8.81 -10.59
C ASP A 203 -6.56 -9.02 -9.06
N THR A 204 -7.71 -9.47 -8.50
CA THR A 204 -7.96 -9.39 -7.04
C THR A 204 -7.84 -10.70 -6.25
N ASP A 205 -7.34 -11.79 -6.83
CA ASP A 205 -7.19 -13.06 -6.12
C ASP A 205 -5.82 -13.69 -6.42
N ILE A 206 -4.75 -13.01 -5.98
CA ILE A 206 -3.39 -13.56 -6.05
C ILE A 206 -3.18 -14.54 -4.89
N ASP A 207 -3.25 -15.83 -5.22
CA ASP A 207 -2.92 -16.94 -4.32
C ASP A 207 -1.65 -17.67 -4.80
N TRP A 208 -0.53 -17.34 -4.15
CA TRP A 208 0.75 -17.97 -4.47
C TRP A 208 0.77 -19.45 -4.09
N ILE A 209 0.06 -19.87 -3.03
CA ILE A 209 0.03 -21.26 -2.57
C ILE A 209 -0.71 -22.11 -3.60
N ALA A 210 -1.89 -21.66 -4.03
CA ALA A 210 -2.65 -22.35 -5.09
C ALA A 210 -1.84 -22.48 -6.39
N SER A 211 -1.07 -21.45 -6.75
CA SER A 211 -0.23 -21.46 -7.96
C SER A 211 0.97 -22.43 -7.90
N MET A 212 1.32 -22.95 -6.72
CA MET A 212 2.41 -23.93 -6.55
C MET A 212 1.94 -25.38 -6.68
N GLU A 213 0.62 -25.63 -6.67
CA GLU A 213 0.03 -26.96 -6.80
C GLU A 213 -0.31 -27.33 -8.26
N GLU A 214 -0.20 -26.38 -9.19
CA GLU A 214 -0.37 -26.55 -10.64
C GLU A 214 0.94 -26.89 -11.37
#